data_AF-A0A955LU65-F1
#
_entry.id   AF-A0A955LU65-F1
#
_cell.length_a   1.000
_cell.length_b   1.000
_cell.length_c   1.000
_cell.angle_alpha   90.00
_cell.angle_beta   90.00
_cell.angle_gamma   90.00
#
_symmetry.space_group_name_H-M   'P 1'
#
loop_
_entity.id
_entity.type
_entity.pdbx_description
1 polymer ?
#
loop_
_entity_poly.entity_id
_entity_poly.type
_entity_poly.pdbx_seq_one_letter_code
_entity_poly.pdbx_strand_id
1 'polypeptide(L)'
;MRVSKRGEFKGLKRAKQLNSNDEDIRLLADDWHQLLLKYQKVIEIIVKQHFRKGYFRGQQIEDIIQNINLKLLESRLERISKQYNGSVLFATYFSRIIANLCIEEHRRLKKWQFFSISEHLLLTDDHMDIALNISAECKRLERILWLTGRSRNKLEFCLKLIFKLPLDRRALDTYCPKLTDRHKKALLGVFAQPVHKLTETEIYQRINPVFNYCENKLSTPDALRKWVNV
;
A
#
# COMPACT_ATOMS: atom_id res chain seq x y z
N MET A 1 4.41 -41.02 -40.17
CA MET A 1 4.59 -41.14 -38.70
C MET A 1 5.53 -40.05 -38.20
N ARG A 2 5.02 -39.01 -37.52
CA ARG A 2 5.84 -37.97 -36.86
C ARG A 2 5.88 -38.27 -35.36
N VAL A 3 6.96 -38.88 -34.90
CA VAL A 3 7.18 -39.20 -33.48
C VAL A 3 7.38 -37.90 -32.70
N SER A 4 6.65 -37.79 -31.59
CA SER A 4 6.52 -36.61 -30.73
C SER A 4 7.81 -36.29 -29.96
N LYS A 5 8.70 -35.48 -30.55
CA LYS A 5 9.90 -34.94 -29.87
C LYS A 5 9.62 -33.93 -28.75
N ARG A 6 8.35 -33.66 -28.37
CA ARG A 6 8.02 -32.66 -27.34
C ARG A 6 8.16 -33.16 -25.89
N GLY A 7 8.23 -34.47 -25.66
CA GLY A 7 8.36 -35.06 -24.33
C GLY A 7 9.77 -34.93 -23.73
N GLU A 8 10.79 -35.23 -24.52
CA GLU A 8 12.19 -35.30 -24.05
C GLU A 8 12.74 -33.95 -23.61
N PHE A 9 12.39 -32.85 -24.29
CA PHE A 9 12.84 -31.51 -23.92
C PHE A 9 12.27 -31.00 -22.59
N LYS A 10 11.15 -31.54 -22.11
CA LYS A 10 10.59 -31.17 -20.79
C LYS A 10 11.34 -31.85 -19.64
N GLY A 11 11.84 -33.06 -19.84
CA GLY A 11 12.61 -33.80 -18.82
C GLY A 11 13.96 -33.15 -18.53
N LEU A 12 14.70 -32.80 -19.58
CA LEU A 12 16.02 -32.15 -19.47
C LEU A 12 15.96 -30.78 -18.77
N LYS A 13 14.92 -29.97 -19.03
CA LYS A 13 14.74 -28.68 -18.35
C LYS A 13 14.44 -28.83 -16.86
N ARG A 14 13.68 -29.86 -16.46
CA ARG A 14 13.37 -30.14 -15.06
C ARG A 14 14.60 -30.66 -14.29
N ALA A 15 15.36 -31.57 -14.88
CA ALA A 15 16.59 -32.09 -14.26
C ALA A 15 17.63 -30.98 -14.02
N LYS A 16 17.84 -30.09 -15.01
CA LYS A 16 18.74 -28.93 -14.85
C LYS A 16 18.26 -27.94 -13.78
N GLN A 17 16.94 -27.77 -13.62
CA GLN A 17 16.37 -26.93 -12.57
C GLN A 17 16.55 -27.52 -11.17
N LEU A 18 16.45 -28.84 -11.01
CA LEU A 18 16.66 -29.52 -9.73
C LEU A 18 18.11 -29.35 -9.25
N ASN A 19 19.09 -29.61 -10.13
CA ASN A 19 20.50 -29.41 -9.78
C ASN A 19 20.83 -27.95 -9.41
N SER A 20 20.18 -26.97 -10.06
CA SER A 20 20.35 -25.55 -9.70
C SER A 20 19.75 -25.22 -8.35
N ASN A 21 18.65 -25.87 -7.98
CA ASN A 21 17.96 -25.62 -6.71
C ASN A 21 18.76 -26.20 -5.54
N ASP A 22 19.35 -27.38 -5.71
CA ASP A 22 20.18 -28.00 -4.66
C ASP A 22 21.45 -27.18 -4.41
N GLU A 23 22.05 -26.63 -5.48
CA GLU A 23 23.15 -25.67 -5.36
C GLU A 23 22.73 -24.40 -4.60
N ASP A 24 21.56 -23.83 -4.90
CA ASP A 24 21.05 -22.64 -4.21
C ASP A 24 20.82 -22.90 -2.72
N ILE A 25 20.30 -24.08 -2.38
CA ILE A 25 20.09 -24.50 -0.99
C ILE A 25 21.43 -24.66 -0.27
N ARG A 26 22.43 -25.26 -0.93
CA ARG A 26 23.78 -25.37 -0.38
C ARG A 26 24.40 -24.00 -0.15
N LEU A 27 24.34 -23.11 -1.13
CA LEU A 27 24.85 -21.74 -0.99
C LEU A 27 24.11 -20.96 0.12
N LEU A 28 22.82 -21.20 0.32
CA LEU A 28 22.07 -20.59 1.43
C LEU A 28 22.58 -21.02 2.81
N ALA A 29 23.08 -22.25 2.93
CA ALA A 29 23.66 -22.77 4.17
C ALA A 29 25.11 -22.34 4.36
N ASP A 30 25.93 -22.44 3.30
CA ASP A 30 27.38 -22.39 3.39
C ASP A 30 27.96 -21.01 3.04
N ASP A 31 27.42 -20.33 2.03
CA ASP A 31 27.94 -19.05 1.53
C ASP A 31 26.86 -18.18 0.89
N TRP A 32 26.19 -17.42 1.75
CA TRP A 32 25.11 -16.53 1.33
C TRP A 32 25.60 -15.35 0.47
N HIS A 33 26.90 -15.00 0.51
CA HIS A 33 27.43 -13.91 -0.33
C HIS A 33 27.40 -14.34 -1.79
N GLN A 34 27.88 -15.56 -2.07
CA GLN A 34 27.83 -16.14 -3.42
C GLN A 34 26.40 -16.32 -3.90
N LEU A 35 25.48 -16.70 -3.01
CA LEU A 35 24.05 -16.76 -3.33
C LEU A 35 23.52 -15.38 -3.74
N LEU A 36 23.83 -14.33 -2.99
CA LEU A 36 23.38 -12.98 -3.30
C LEU A 36 23.94 -12.50 -4.65
N LEU A 37 25.22 -12.74 -4.93
CA LEU A 37 25.85 -12.43 -6.22
C LEU A 37 25.16 -13.18 -7.37
N LYS A 38 24.86 -14.48 -7.20
CA LYS A 38 24.13 -15.29 -8.17
C LYS A 38 22.75 -14.69 -8.49
N TYR A 39 22.07 -14.15 -7.48
CA TYR A 39 20.72 -13.60 -7.61
C TYR A 39 20.65 -12.10 -7.94
N GLN A 40 21.79 -11.41 -8.08
CA GLN A 40 21.80 -9.96 -8.34
C GLN A 40 20.99 -9.57 -9.59
N LYS A 41 21.12 -10.34 -10.67
CA LYS A 41 20.35 -10.10 -11.90
C LYS A 41 18.85 -10.29 -11.71
N VAL A 42 18.44 -11.22 -10.83
CA VAL A 42 17.03 -11.44 -10.49
C VAL A 42 16.49 -10.24 -9.70
N ILE A 43 17.27 -9.72 -8.75
CA ILE A 43 16.92 -8.52 -7.99
C ILE A 43 16.69 -7.34 -8.94
N GLU A 44 17.63 -7.08 -9.85
CA GLU A 44 17.49 -6.01 -10.86
C GLU A 44 16.22 -6.15 -11.71
N ILE A 45 15.92 -7.36 -12.20
CA ILE A 45 14.73 -7.61 -13.02
C ILE A 45 13.46 -7.28 -12.22
N ILE A 46 13.38 -7.73 -10.97
CA ILE A 46 12.21 -7.50 -10.11
C ILE A 46 12.06 -6.01 -9.79
N VAL A 47 13.15 -5.30 -9.46
CA VAL A 47 13.11 -3.86 -9.20
C VAL A 47 12.67 -3.10 -10.46
N LYS A 48 13.24 -3.41 -11.63
CA LYS A 48 12.85 -2.81 -12.92
C LYS A 48 11.38 -3.09 -13.26
N GLN A 49 10.86 -4.27 -12.90
CA GLN A 49 9.43 -4.58 -13.08
C GLN A 49 8.54 -3.70 -12.19
N HIS A 50 8.93 -3.44 -10.94
CA HIS A 50 8.19 -2.53 -10.05
C HIS A 50 8.33 -1.07 -10.46
N PHE A 51 9.49 -0.67 -10.98
CA PHE A 51 9.68 0.65 -11.61
C PHE A 51 8.70 0.87 -12.77
N ARG A 52 8.56 -0.11 -13.68
CA ARG A 52 7.61 -0.04 -14.81
C ARG A 52 6.14 0.06 -14.35
N LYS A 53 5.82 -0.38 -13.13
CA LYS A 53 4.50 -0.22 -12.52
C LYS A 53 4.29 1.15 -11.86
N GLY A 54 5.28 2.04 -11.91
CA GLY A 54 5.22 3.37 -11.33
C GLY A 54 5.53 3.44 -9.83
N TYR A 55 6.10 2.38 -9.24
CA TYR A 55 6.39 2.38 -7.80
C TYR A 55 7.60 3.26 -7.44
N PHE A 56 8.52 3.46 -8.39
CA PHE A 56 9.76 4.20 -8.18
C PHE A 56 9.97 5.22 -9.30
N ARG A 57 10.72 6.28 -9.03
CA ARG A 57 11.21 7.20 -10.07
C ARG A 57 12.51 6.66 -10.66
N GLY A 58 12.83 7.02 -11.91
CA GLY A 58 13.95 6.43 -12.65
C GLY A 58 15.31 6.62 -11.96
N GLN A 59 15.51 7.78 -11.34
CA GLN A 59 16.72 8.13 -10.58
C GLN A 59 16.95 7.26 -9.33
N GLN A 60 15.95 6.48 -8.90
CA GLN A 60 16.00 5.73 -7.64
C GLN A 60 16.29 4.23 -7.83
N ILE A 61 16.41 3.73 -9.07
CA ILE A 61 16.50 2.28 -9.30
C ILE A 61 17.73 1.68 -8.62
N GLU A 62 18.89 2.34 -8.74
CA GLU A 62 20.15 1.90 -8.14
C GLU A 62 20.09 1.96 -6.61
N ASP A 63 19.58 3.06 -6.06
CA ASP A 63 19.36 3.21 -4.61
C ASP A 63 18.43 2.13 -4.06
N ILE A 64 17.36 1.78 -4.78
CA ILE A 64 16.44 0.72 -4.36
C ILE A 64 17.14 -0.65 -4.37
N ILE A 65 17.94 -0.94 -5.40
CA ILE A 65 18.72 -2.18 -5.45
C ILE A 65 19.70 -2.24 -4.27
N GLN A 66 20.42 -1.15 -4.00
CA GLN A 66 21.37 -1.08 -2.89
C GLN A 66 20.67 -1.26 -1.54
N ASN A 67 19.53 -0.60 -1.32
CA ASN A 67 18.75 -0.73 -0.09
C ASN A 67 18.19 -2.15 0.10
N ILE A 68 17.76 -2.81 -0.99
CA ILE A 68 17.33 -4.21 -0.93
C ILE A 68 18.50 -5.12 -0.56
N ASN A 69 19.66 -4.92 -1.19
CA ASN A 69 20.86 -5.67 -0.86
C ASN A 69 21.26 -5.49 0.60
N LEU A 70 21.28 -4.25 1.10
CA LEU A 70 21.56 -3.96 2.50
C LEU A 70 20.61 -4.70 3.45
N LYS A 71 19.28 -4.64 3.20
CA LYS A 71 18.30 -5.36 4.01
C LYS A 71 18.45 -6.87 3.97
N LEU A 72 18.86 -7.43 2.83
CA LEU A 72 19.12 -8.86 2.69
C LEU A 72 20.30 -9.27 3.58
N LEU A 73 21.39 -8.51 3.49
CA LEU A 73 22.63 -8.70 4.25
C LEU A 73 22.41 -8.58 5.76
N GLU A 74 21.70 -7.55 6.21
CA GLU A 74 21.61 -7.22 7.65
C GLU A 74 20.73 -8.18 8.46
N SER A 75 19.61 -8.65 7.90
CA SER A 75 18.60 -9.31 8.76
C SER A 75 17.73 -10.36 8.09
N ARG A 76 17.75 -10.48 6.76
CA ARG A 76 16.80 -11.36 6.06
C ARG A 76 17.42 -12.69 5.65
N LEU A 77 18.70 -12.76 5.27
CA LEU A 77 19.30 -14.02 4.81
C LEU A 77 19.33 -15.11 5.88
N GLU A 78 19.66 -14.78 7.13
CA GLU A 78 19.61 -15.75 8.24
C GLU A 78 18.18 -16.26 8.48
N ARG A 79 17.19 -15.36 8.44
CA ARG A 79 15.77 -15.72 8.59
C ARG A 79 15.28 -16.58 7.43
N ILE A 80 15.72 -16.29 6.20
CA ILE A 80 15.40 -17.06 4.99
C ILE A 80 15.91 -18.48 5.14
N SER A 81 17.17 -18.66 5.56
CA SER A 81 17.77 -19.98 5.81
C SER A 81 16.96 -20.79 6.84
N LYS A 82 16.54 -20.16 7.94
CA LYS A 82 15.72 -20.81 8.99
C LYS A 82 14.27 -21.13 8.57
N GLN A 83 13.67 -20.32 7.70
CA GLN A 83 12.24 -20.42 7.35
C GLN A 83 11.98 -21.22 6.07
N TYR A 84 12.97 -21.36 5.19
CA TYR A 84 12.80 -22.07 3.94
C TYR A 84 12.72 -23.58 4.19
N ASN A 85 11.61 -24.20 3.79
CA ASN A 85 11.28 -25.60 4.06
C ASN A 85 11.37 -26.50 2.81
N GLY A 86 11.81 -25.97 1.66
CA GLY A 86 11.92 -26.72 0.41
C GLY A 86 10.61 -27.01 -0.32
N SER A 87 9.46 -26.46 0.10
CA SER A 87 8.17 -26.77 -0.54
C SER A 87 8.01 -26.19 -1.96
N VAL A 88 8.82 -25.19 -2.30
CA VAL A 88 8.87 -24.53 -3.62
C VAL A 88 10.33 -24.31 -3.99
N LEU A 89 10.63 -24.10 -5.28
CA LEU A 89 12.00 -23.76 -5.72
C LEU A 89 12.50 -22.50 -5.00
N PHE A 90 13.77 -22.53 -4.56
CA PHE A 90 14.37 -21.42 -3.83
C PHE A 90 14.30 -20.11 -4.64
N ALA A 91 14.56 -20.16 -5.94
CA ALA A 91 14.45 -19.00 -6.82
C ALA A 91 13.06 -18.33 -6.77
N THR A 92 11.99 -19.12 -6.72
CA THR A 92 10.61 -18.63 -6.63
C THR A 92 10.34 -18.00 -5.27
N TYR A 93 10.78 -18.66 -4.21
CA TYR A 93 10.66 -18.16 -2.84
C TYR A 93 11.42 -16.84 -2.67
N PHE A 94 12.69 -16.80 -3.10
CA PHE A 94 13.54 -15.63 -3.04
C PHE A 94 12.97 -14.47 -3.84
N SER A 95 12.50 -14.72 -5.08
CA SER A 95 11.84 -13.68 -5.90
C SER A 95 10.64 -13.05 -5.20
N ARG A 96 9.86 -13.83 -4.45
CA ARG A 96 8.73 -13.32 -3.67
C ARG A 96 9.18 -12.40 -2.54
N ILE A 97 10.28 -12.74 -1.86
CA ILE A 97 10.88 -11.91 -0.83
C ILE A 97 11.34 -10.58 -1.41
N ILE A 98 12.07 -10.60 -2.53
CA ILE A 98 12.53 -9.37 -3.19
C ILE A 98 11.35 -8.48 -3.58
N ALA A 99 10.29 -9.06 -4.16
CA ALA A 99 9.09 -8.30 -4.52
C ALA A 99 8.43 -7.65 -3.27
N ASN A 100 8.39 -8.35 -2.15
CA ASN A 100 7.87 -7.78 -0.90
C ASN A 100 8.77 -6.64 -0.38
N LEU A 101 10.10 -6.77 -0.45
CA LEU A 101 11.04 -5.71 -0.08
C LEU A 101 10.87 -4.46 -0.96
N CYS A 102 10.63 -4.62 -2.26
CA CYS A 102 10.27 -3.50 -3.14
C CYS A 102 9.01 -2.76 -2.65
N ILE A 103 7.98 -3.51 -2.23
CA ILE A 103 6.73 -2.91 -1.72
C ILE A 103 6.99 -2.19 -0.39
N GLU A 104 7.80 -2.76 0.50
CA GLU A 104 8.21 -2.11 1.75
C GLU A 104 8.94 -0.79 1.48
N GLU A 105 9.89 -0.77 0.55
CA GLU A 105 10.61 0.46 0.17
C GLU A 105 9.69 1.50 -0.45
N HIS A 106 8.80 1.10 -1.35
CA HIS A 106 7.82 2.00 -1.93
C HIS A 106 6.94 2.66 -0.84
N ARG A 107 6.46 1.86 0.13
CA ARG A 107 5.68 2.38 1.26
C ARG A 107 6.49 3.33 2.13
N ARG A 108 7.76 3.02 2.37
CA ARG A 108 8.68 3.88 3.14
C ARG A 108 8.83 5.23 2.43
N LEU A 109 9.18 5.23 1.15
CA LEU A 109 9.33 6.46 0.35
C LEU A 109 8.06 7.29 0.27
N LYS A 110 6.89 6.65 0.12
CA LYS A 110 5.60 7.36 0.11
C LYS A 110 5.37 8.10 1.43
N LYS A 111 5.69 7.49 2.58
CA LYS A 111 5.62 8.17 3.88
C LYS A 111 6.50 9.42 3.92
N TRP A 112 7.76 9.31 3.48
CA TRP A 112 8.68 10.45 3.46
C TRP A 112 8.23 11.58 2.53
N GLN A 113 7.61 11.27 1.39
CA GLN A 113 7.04 12.29 0.51
C GLN A 113 5.91 13.08 1.18
N PHE A 114 5.10 12.45 2.03
CA PHE A 114 4.10 13.17 2.82
C PHE A 114 4.74 14.07 3.88
N PHE A 115 5.81 13.62 4.55
CA PHE A 115 6.51 14.43 5.56
C PHE A 115 7.28 15.61 4.96
N SER A 116 7.93 15.44 3.81
CA SER A 116 8.71 16.49 3.15
C SER A 116 7.83 17.67 2.68
N ILE A 117 6.56 17.42 2.32
CA ILE A 117 5.60 18.50 2.01
C ILE A 117 5.29 19.32 3.27
N SER A 118 5.22 18.69 4.44
CA SER A 118 5.00 19.40 5.71
C SER A 118 6.23 20.18 6.18
N GLU A 119 7.44 19.69 5.90
CA GLU A 119 8.68 20.30 6.38
C GLU A 119 9.07 21.55 5.57
N HIS A 120 8.84 21.55 4.25
CA HIS A 120 8.98 22.76 3.45
C HIS A 120 7.94 23.85 3.78
N LEU A 121 6.82 23.49 4.42
CA LEU A 121 5.82 24.44 4.89
C LEU A 121 6.20 25.16 6.20
N LEU A 122 7.19 24.63 6.93
CA LEU A 122 7.59 25.12 8.26
C LEU A 122 8.88 25.95 8.26
N LEU A 123 9.59 26.02 7.13
CA LEU A 123 10.89 26.70 7.02
C LEU A 123 10.83 28.08 6.37
N THR A 124 9.65 28.53 5.93
CA THR A 124 9.43 29.91 5.47
C THR A 124 8.71 30.66 6.58
N ASP A 125 9.43 31.54 7.28
CA ASP A 125 8.97 32.41 8.38
C ASP A 125 8.00 33.51 7.89
N ASP A 126 7.51 33.41 6.65
CA ASP A 126 6.57 34.36 6.06
C ASP A 126 5.14 33.83 6.22
N HIS A 127 4.41 34.38 7.18
CA HIS A 127 3.00 34.07 7.41
C HIS A 127 2.12 34.28 6.16
N MET A 128 2.54 35.11 5.19
CA MET A 128 1.88 35.26 3.90
C MET A 128 1.93 33.97 3.07
N ASP A 129 3.04 33.23 3.12
CA ASP A 129 3.20 31.99 2.36
C ASP A 129 2.28 30.90 2.89
N ILE A 130 2.02 30.87 4.20
CA ILE A 130 1.10 29.89 4.81
C ILE A 130 -0.33 30.09 4.28
N ALA A 131 -0.83 31.33 4.25
CA ALA A 131 -2.19 31.61 3.78
C ALA A 131 -2.36 31.26 2.28
N LEU A 132 -1.35 31.59 1.46
CA LEU A 132 -1.32 31.23 0.05
C LEU A 132 -1.26 29.71 -0.16
N ASN A 133 -0.45 29.01 0.64
CA ASN A 133 -0.35 27.56 0.60
C ASN A 133 -1.66 26.89 1.02
N ILE A 134 -2.29 27.32 2.11
CA ILE A 134 -3.61 26.82 2.54
C ILE A 134 -4.64 27.04 1.44
N SER A 135 -4.68 28.22 0.83
CA SER A 135 -5.60 28.53 -0.27
C SER A 135 -5.35 27.63 -1.49
N ALA A 136 -4.09 27.43 -1.87
CA ALA A 136 -3.72 26.53 -2.96
C ALA A 136 -4.12 25.08 -2.68
N GLU A 137 -3.94 24.62 -1.44
CA GLU A 137 -4.33 23.29 -0.98
C GLU A 137 -5.84 23.11 -0.93
N CYS A 138 -6.59 24.11 -0.46
CA CYS A 138 -8.05 24.12 -0.50
C CYS A 138 -8.56 24.02 -1.96
N LYS A 139 -8.00 24.79 -2.89
CA LYS A 139 -8.34 24.70 -4.32
C LYS A 139 -7.97 23.34 -4.92
N ARG A 140 -6.86 22.75 -4.48
CA ARG A 140 -6.46 21.40 -4.90
C ARG A 140 -7.46 20.35 -4.41
N LEU A 141 -7.84 20.40 -3.14
CA LEU A 141 -8.85 19.52 -2.56
C LEU A 141 -10.19 19.68 -3.28
N GLU A 142 -10.62 20.91 -3.55
CA GLU A 142 -11.87 21.17 -4.26
C GLU A 142 -11.89 20.54 -5.66
N ARG A 143 -10.78 20.65 -6.41
CA ARG A 143 -10.63 19.98 -7.71
C ARG A 143 -10.71 18.46 -7.60
N ILE A 144 -10.09 17.86 -6.59
CA ILE A 144 -10.18 16.42 -6.33
C ILE A 144 -11.63 16.02 -6.03
N LEU A 145 -12.31 16.75 -5.15
CA LEU A 145 -13.72 16.53 -4.82
C LEU A 145 -14.61 16.64 -6.07
N TRP A 146 -14.34 17.60 -6.96
CA TRP A 146 -15.07 17.76 -8.21
C TRP A 146 -14.88 16.56 -9.16
N LEU A 147 -13.64 16.07 -9.32
CA LEU A 147 -13.32 14.92 -10.15
C LEU A 147 -13.99 13.62 -9.68
N THR A 148 -14.32 13.50 -8.39
CA THR A 148 -15.01 12.32 -7.84
C THR A 148 -16.50 12.23 -8.21
N GLY A 149 -17.05 13.24 -8.87
CA GLY A 149 -18.39 13.21 -9.47
C GLY A 149 -19.48 12.73 -8.49
N ARG A 150 -20.13 11.60 -8.82
CA ARG A 150 -21.25 11.04 -8.04
C ARG A 150 -20.87 10.63 -6.62
N SER A 151 -19.58 10.36 -6.34
CA SER A 151 -19.11 9.99 -5.00
C SER A 151 -18.61 11.19 -4.18
N ARG A 152 -18.77 12.43 -4.65
CA ARG A 152 -18.31 13.64 -3.94
C ARG A 152 -18.81 13.69 -2.50
N ASN A 153 -20.13 13.54 -2.29
CA ASN A 153 -20.72 13.66 -0.95
C ASN A 153 -20.24 12.53 -0.03
N LYS A 154 -20.01 11.34 -0.59
CA LYS A 154 -19.43 10.19 0.14
C LYS A 154 -17.99 10.50 0.57
N LEU A 155 -17.19 11.01 -0.34
CA LEU A 155 -15.79 11.36 -0.07
C LEU A 155 -15.70 12.47 0.97
N GLU A 156 -16.46 13.54 0.82
CA GLU A 156 -16.50 14.65 1.78
C GLU A 156 -16.90 14.14 3.18
N PHE A 157 -17.92 13.29 3.26
CA PHE A 157 -18.34 12.67 4.51
C PHE A 157 -17.23 11.80 5.13
N CYS A 158 -16.54 10.98 4.34
CA CYS A 158 -15.40 10.18 4.79
C CYS A 158 -14.24 11.06 5.27
N LEU A 159 -13.90 12.14 4.56
CA LEU A 159 -12.82 13.05 4.95
C LEU A 159 -13.11 13.68 6.33
N LYS A 160 -14.36 14.09 6.59
CA LYS A 160 -14.75 14.58 7.92
C LYS A 160 -14.49 13.53 9.01
N LEU A 161 -14.78 12.26 8.75
CA LEU A 161 -14.53 11.17 9.70
C LEU A 161 -13.04 10.90 9.94
N ILE A 162 -12.23 10.85 8.87
CA ILE A 162 -10.77 10.62 8.96
C ILE A 162 -10.10 11.72 9.79
N PHE A 163 -10.41 12.97 9.46
CA PHE A 163 -9.85 14.14 10.15
C PHE A 163 -10.54 14.44 11.48
N LYS A 164 -11.46 13.54 11.92
CA LYS A 164 -12.21 13.65 13.18
C LYS A 164 -12.94 14.99 13.34
N LEU A 165 -13.36 15.58 12.22
CA LEU A 165 -14.13 16.81 12.19
C LEU A 165 -15.56 16.54 12.68
N PRO A 166 -16.16 17.46 13.45
CA PRO A 166 -17.55 17.36 13.85
C PRO A 166 -18.48 17.17 12.64
N LEU A 167 -19.37 16.19 12.74
CA LEU A 167 -20.47 16.03 11.79
C LEU A 167 -21.62 16.95 12.16
N ASP A 168 -22.10 17.68 11.17
CA ASP A 168 -23.29 18.50 11.25
C ASP A 168 -24.47 17.82 10.52
N ARG A 169 -25.69 18.32 10.79
CA ARG A 169 -26.89 17.81 10.13
C ARG A 169 -26.81 17.94 8.61
N ARG A 170 -26.22 19.05 8.13
CA ARG A 170 -26.04 19.31 6.70
C ARG A 170 -25.19 18.22 6.02
N ALA A 171 -24.09 17.77 6.63
CA ALA A 171 -23.29 16.68 6.06
C ALA A 171 -24.09 15.38 5.91
N LEU A 172 -24.92 15.03 6.90
CA LEU A 172 -25.80 13.86 6.85
C LEU A 172 -26.88 14.00 5.77
N ASP A 173 -27.50 15.17 5.65
CA ASP A 173 -28.52 15.45 4.64
C ASP A 173 -27.94 15.44 3.22
N THR A 174 -26.71 15.93 3.07
CA THR A 174 -25.99 15.98 1.78
C THR A 174 -25.56 14.59 1.33
N TYR A 175 -25.05 13.77 2.26
CA TYR A 175 -24.63 12.41 1.94
C TYR A 175 -25.82 11.45 1.78
N CYS A 176 -26.76 11.49 2.71
CA CYS A 176 -27.84 10.51 2.78
C CYS A 176 -29.18 11.15 3.18
N PRO A 177 -29.87 11.80 2.23
CA PRO A 177 -31.12 12.51 2.52
C PRO A 177 -32.24 11.60 3.03
N LYS A 178 -32.21 10.31 2.67
CA LYS A 178 -33.19 9.27 3.06
C LYS A 178 -33.05 8.81 4.52
N LEU A 179 -32.04 9.28 5.25
CA LEU A 179 -31.83 8.88 6.63
C LEU A 179 -32.91 9.51 7.54
N THR A 180 -33.58 8.70 8.36
CA THR A 180 -34.61 9.20 9.28
C THR A 180 -34.01 10.12 10.35
N ASP A 181 -34.78 11.09 10.84
CA ASP A 181 -34.32 12.01 11.90
C ASP A 181 -33.87 11.34 13.20
N ARG A 182 -34.45 10.18 13.54
CA ARG A 182 -34.01 9.36 14.69
C ARG A 182 -32.56 8.89 14.51
N HIS A 183 -32.24 8.31 13.36
CA HIS A 183 -30.87 7.88 13.05
C HIS A 183 -29.91 9.06 12.93
N LYS A 184 -30.33 10.19 12.34
CA LYS A 184 -29.52 11.42 12.29
C LYS A 184 -29.17 11.91 13.70
N LYS A 185 -30.14 12.00 14.61
CA LYS A 185 -29.91 12.38 16.02
C LYS A 185 -28.95 11.43 16.73
N ALA A 186 -29.10 10.12 16.53
CA ALA A 186 -28.21 9.13 17.14
C ALA A 186 -26.75 9.29 16.68
N LEU A 187 -26.53 9.55 15.38
CA LEU A 187 -25.20 9.80 14.84
C LEU A 187 -24.61 11.13 15.34
N LEU A 188 -25.41 12.20 15.31
CA LEU A 188 -24.97 13.51 15.80
C LEU A 188 -24.65 13.45 17.30
N GLY A 189 -25.35 12.65 18.10
CA GLY A 189 -25.00 12.43 19.51
C GLY A 189 -23.60 11.85 19.73
N VAL A 190 -23.06 11.13 18.75
CA VAL A 190 -21.70 10.54 18.80
C VAL A 190 -20.68 11.44 18.12
N PHE A 191 -21.03 12.02 16.97
CA PHE A 191 -20.08 12.67 16.05
C PHE A 191 -20.20 14.20 15.96
N ALA A 192 -21.15 14.85 16.65
CA ALA A 192 -21.26 16.31 16.65
C ALA A 192 -20.16 16.99 17.48
N GLN A 193 -19.44 16.23 18.31
CA GLN A 193 -18.24 16.69 19.00
C GLN A 193 -17.00 16.07 18.34
N PRO A 194 -15.84 16.74 18.39
CA PRO A 194 -14.61 16.17 17.89
C PRO A 194 -14.34 14.78 18.48
N VAL A 195 -14.28 13.77 17.62
CA VAL A 195 -14.24 12.34 18.00
C VAL A 195 -12.84 11.87 18.39
N HIS A 196 -12.04 12.71 19.05
CA HIS A 196 -10.65 12.41 19.39
C HIS A 196 -10.49 11.14 20.23
N LYS A 197 -11.50 10.80 21.05
CA LYS A 197 -11.51 9.62 21.93
C LYS A 197 -11.78 8.30 21.21
N LEU A 198 -12.32 8.32 19.99
CA LEU A 198 -12.61 7.10 19.24
C LEU A 198 -11.40 6.68 18.40
N THR A 199 -11.16 5.38 18.37
CA THR A 199 -10.22 4.74 17.44
C THR A 199 -10.82 4.71 16.03
N GLU A 200 -9.98 4.63 14.99
CA GLU A 200 -10.46 4.51 13.61
C GLU A 200 -11.40 3.31 13.44
N THR A 201 -11.06 2.17 14.03
CA THR A 201 -11.87 0.96 13.99
C THR A 201 -13.27 1.20 14.54
N GLU A 202 -13.41 1.89 15.67
CA GLU A 202 -14.71 2.23 16.26
C GLU A 202 -15.50 3.21 15.40
N ILE A 203 -14.83 4.19 14.79
CA ILE A 203 -15.47 5.15 13.87
C ILE A 203 -16.10 4.37 12.70
N TYR A 204 -15.32 3.49 12.05
CA TYR A 204 -15.81 2.69 10.93
C TYR A 204 -16.91 1.71 11.34
N GLN A 205 -16.80 1.06 12.49
CA GLN A 205 -17.85 0.17 13.00
C GLN A 205 -19.18 0.90 13.22
N ARG A 206 -19.15 2.11 13.81
CA ARG A 206 -20.35 2.90 14.11
C ARG A 206 -20.99 3.48 12.85
N ILE A 207 -20.20 3.85 11.85
CA ILE A 207 -20.73 4.51 10.64
C ILE A 207 -21.13 3.54 9.53
N ASN A 208 -20.55 2.34 9.49
CA ASN A 208 -20.79 1.36 8.43
C ASN A 208 -22.29 1.02 8.22
N PRO A 209 -23.14 0.88 9.26
CA PRO A 209 -24.58 0.67 9.06
C PRO A 209 -25.24 1.79 8.24
N VAL A 210 -24.79 3.04 8.40
CA VAL A 210 -25.30 4.20 7.67
C VAL A 210 -24.91 4.08 6.19
N PHE A 211 -23.64 3.79 5.89
CA PHE A 211 -23.19 3.59 4.52
C PHE A 211 -23.95 2.45 3.81
N ASN A 212 -24.13 1.33 4.51
CA ASN A 212 -24.87 0.19 3.99
C ASN A 212 -26.32 0.53 3.67
N TYR A 213 -26.97 1.29 4.56
CA TYR A 213 -28.32 1.80 4.34
C TYR A 213 -28.39 2.77 3.16
N CYS A 214 -27.47 3.73 3.07
CA CYS A 214 -27.49 4.79 2.07
C CYS A 214 -27.13 4.29 0.66
N GLU A 215 -26.24 3.31 0.56
CA GLU A 215 -25.80 2.72 -0.72
C GLU A 215 -26.53 1.44 -1.11
N ASN A 216 -27.41 0.92 -0.24
CA ASN A 216 -28.05 -0.39 -0.40
C ASN A 216 -27.02 -1.51 -0.64
N LYS A 217 -26.00 -1.58 0.23
CA LYS A 217 -24.90 -2.55 0.16
C LYS A 217 -24.68 -3.21 1.51
N LEU A 218 -24.03 -4.38 1.51
CA LEU A 218 -23.58 -5.08 2.70
C LEU A 218 -22.06 -5.04 2.77
N SER A 219 -21.51 -3.85 3.01
CA SER A 219 -20.07 -3.66 3.20
C SER A 219 -19.68 -3.96 4.65
N THR A 220 -18.45 -4.43 4.84
CA THR A 220 -17.82 -4.52 6.16
C THR A 220 -17.13 -3.20 6.52
N PRO A 221 -16.94 -2.90 7.82
CA PRO A 221 -16.17 -1.72 8.24
C PRO A 221 -14.76 -1.66 7.62
N ASP A 222 -14.11 -2.81 7.42
CA ASP A 222 -12.80 -2.88 6.77
C ASP A 222 -12.86 -2.54 5.27
N ALA A 223 -13.94 -2.90 4.57
CA ALA A 223 -14.13 -2.51 3.18
C ALA A 223 -14.28 -0.99 3.06
N LEU A 224 -15.01 -0.35 3.99
CA LEU A 224 -15.12 1.11 4.04
C LEU A 224 -13.77 1.76 4.35
N ARG A 225 -13.03 1.26 5.35
CA ARG A 225 -11.67 1.72 5.66
C ARG A 225 -10.73 1.63 4.46
N LYS A 226 -10.78 0.51 3.74
CA LYS A 226 -9.99 0.32 2.51
C LYS A 226 -10.38 1.32 1.44
N TRP A 227 -11.67 1.55 1.21
CA TRP A 227 -12.17 2.53 0.23
C TRP A 227 -11.63 3.94 0.50
N VAL A 228 -11.56 4.31 1.78
CA VAL A 228 -11.06 5.62 2.21
C VAL A 228 -9.53 5.75 2.07
N ASN A 229 -8.80 4.65 2.24
CA ASN A 229 -7.33 4.63 2.22
C ASN A 229 -6.72 4.28 0.85
N VAL A 230 -7.51 4.23 -0.23
CA VAL A 230 -7.02 4.03 -1.61
C VAL A 230 -6.38 5.30 -2.14
#